data_AF-A0A523HMA7-F1
#
_entry.id   AF-A0A523HMA7-F1
#
_cell.length_a   1.000
_cell.length_b   1.000
_cell.length_c   1.000
_cell.angle_alpha   90.00
_cell.angle_beta   90.00
_cell.angle_gamma   90.00
#
_symmetry.space_group_name_H-M   'P 1'
#
loop_
_entity.id
_entity.type
_entity.pdbx_description
1 polymer ?
#
loop_
_entity_poly.entity_id
_entity_poly.type
_entity_poly.pdbx_seq_one_letter_code
_entity_poly.pdbx_strand_id
1 'polypeptide(L)'
;MKQAEFFSSRWGLILAALGMAVGTGNIWRFPRIVAQNGGGSFLIPWVIFLFLWSIPLLIIEFTIGRETRYGTVGAFGKFLGKKFTWMGAFVGFCTMAIMFYYSVVMGWCLKYLVAALSGNTGLFESQAFWESFTTSYQPVGFHLLAMTLGFFVIYKGVVAGIERANKILIPLLFSLLLLAAVRALTLPGAMSGLNYLFEPNLAALLNYRTWLEALSQSAWSTGAGWGLILTYAVYMKKEEGVVLNSFIAGLGNNTASLLAAMVILPTIFAILPYDEAMRAMASGNTGLTFIWIPKLFEQMPLGSFFMIVFFLALASAALSSLIA
;
A
#
# COMPACT_ATOMS: atom_id res chain seq x y z
N MET A 1 14.55 -3.18 -34.48
CA MET A 1 13.41 -3.01 -33.55
C MET A 1 13.70 -3.83 -32.31
N LYS A 2 13.78 -3.23 -31.11
CA LYS A 2 13.84 -4.02 -29.87
C LYS A 2 12.58 -4.89 -29.82
N GLN A 3 12.74 -6.17 -29.56
CA GLN A 3 11.65 -7.11 -29.36
C GLN A 3 10.71 -6.54 -28.29
N ALA A 4 9.39 -6.57 -28.54
CA ALA A 4 8.42 -6.09 -27.56
C ALA A 4 8.60 -6.92 -26.27
N GLU A 5 9.00 -6.26 -25.19
CA GLU A 5 9.13 -6.88 -23.88
C GLU A 5 7.71 -7.23 -23.39
N PHE A 6 7.53 -8.41 -22.81
CA PHE A 6 6.28 -8.83 -22.17
C PHE A 6 6.63 -9.47 -20.84
N PHE A 7 5.72 -9.40 -19.87
CA PHE A 7 5.86 -10.19 -18.65
C PHE A 7 6.07 -11.67 -18.99
N SER A 8 7.01 -12.32 -18.31
CA SER A 8 7.39 -13.70 -18.62
C SER A 8 6.22 -14.67 -18.41
N SER A 9 5.38 -14.38 -17.41
CA SER A 9 4.16 -15.13 -17.09
C SER A 9 3.04 -14.22 -16.60
N ARG A 10 1.81 -14.75 -16.63
CA ARG A 10 0.62 -14.12 -16.03
C ARG A 10 0.83 -13.76 -14.56
N TRP A 11 1.52 -14.62 -13.80
CA TRP A 11 1.87 -14.34 -12.40
C TRP A 11 2.86 -13.19 -12.26
N GLY A 12 3.76 -13.01 -13.24
CA GLY A 12 4.62 -11.83 -13.29
C GLY A 12 3.83 -10.53 -13.37
N LEU A 13 2.83 -10.48 -14.26
CA LEU A 13 1.92 -9.34 -14.38
C LEU A 13 1.09 -9.13 -13.10
N ILE A 14 0.49 -10.20 -12.56
CA ILE A 14 -0.36 -10.11 -11.36
C ILE A 14 0.45 -9.60 -10.16
N LEU A 15 1.66 -10.13 -9.94
CA LEU A 15 2.51 -9.69 -8.83
C LEU A 15 2.99 -8.25 -9.03
N ALA A 16 3.26 -7.82 -10.26
CA ALA A 16 3.55 -6.42 -10.55
C ALA A 16 2.34 -5.51 -10.25
N ALA A 17 1.14 -5.89 -10.71
CA ALA A 17 -0.09 -5.16 -10.42
C ALA A 17 -0.41 -5.10 -8.92
N LEU A 18 -0.18 -6.19 -8.18
CA LEU A 18 -0.30 -6.22 -6.73
C LEU A 18 0.77 -5.35 -6.06
N GLY A 19 2.00 -5.31 -6.56
CA GLY A 19 3.03 -4.45 -5.99
C GLY A 19 2.81 -2.97 -6.22
N MET A 20 2.14 -2.62 -7.31
CA MET A 20 1.62 -1.28 -7.53
C MET A 20 0.48 -0.94 -6.56
N ALA A 21 -0.51 -1.82 -6.40
CA ALA A 21 -1.68 -1.54 -5.56
C ALA A 21 -1.40 -1.64 -4.05
N VAL A 22 -0.64 -2.64 -3.63
CA VAL A 22 -0.28 -2.86 -2.23
C VAL A 22 0.95 -2.03 -1.88
N GLY A 23 0.70 -0.91 -1.22
CA GLY A 23 1.73 0.03 -0.79
C GLY A 23 1.66 0.36 0.70
N THR A 24 2.35 1.44 1.08
CA THR A 24 2.29 1.95 2.46
C THR A 24 0.86 2.26 2.86
N GLY A 25 0.02 2.76 1.94
CA GLY A 25 -1.40 3.07 2.15
C GLY A 25 -2.20 1.94 2.79
N ASN A 26 -1.94 0.68 2.42
CA ASN A 26 -2.60 -0.50 2.98
C ASN A 26 -2.18 -0.72 4.45
N ILE A 27 -0.95 -0.40 4.79
CA ILE A 27 -0.36 -0.70 6.10
C ILE A 27 -0.58 0.44 7.09
N TRP A 28 -0.23 1.68 6.73
CA TRP A 28 -0.27 2.80 7.68
C TRP A 28 -1.54 3.64 7.68
N ARG A 29 -2.32 3.62 6.59
CA ARG A 29 -3.47 4.51 6.38
C ARG A 29 -4.76 3.75 6.59
N PHE A 30 -4.92 2.60 5.93
CA PHE A 30 -6.17 1.84 5.98
C PHE A 30 -6.62 1.52 7.42
N PRO A 31 -5.77 0.98 8.32
CA PRO A 31 -6.21 0.65 9.69
C PRO A 31 -6.73 1.87 10.45
N ARG A 32 -6.07 3.02 10.25
CA ARG A 32 -6.50 4.29 10.81
C ARG A 32 -7.84 4.76 10.25
N ILE A 33 -8.00 4.73 8.93
CA ILE A 33 -9.23 5.21 8.29
C ILE A 33 -10.42 4.34 8.69
N VAL A 34 -10.24 3.02 8.75
CA VAL A 34 -11.26 2.10 9.27
C VAL A 34 -11.63 2.48 10.70
N ALA A 35 -10.64 2.68 11.56
CA ALA A 35 -10.92 3.02 12.95
C ALA A 35 -11.62 4.38 13.12
N GLN A 36 -11.21 5.40 12.37
CA GLN A 36 -11.81 6.73 12.45
C GLN A 36 -13.24 6.79 11.88
N ASN A 37 -13.66 5.79 11.10
CA ASN A 37 -14.96 5.76 10.43
C ASN A 37 -15.87 4.63 10.92
N GLY A 38 -15.72 4.22 12.17
CA GLY A 38 -16.64 3.28 12.81
C GLY A 38 -16.35 1.80 12.54
N GLY A 39 -15.08 1.46 12.27
CA GLY A 39 -14.62 0.08 12.28
C GLY A 39 -15.30 -0.78 11.22
N GLY A 40 -15.96 -1.85 11.65
CA GLY A 40 -16.70 -2.76 10.76
C GLY A 40 -17.70 -2.09 9.83
N SER A 41 -18.31 -0.97 10.26
CA SER A 41 -19.27 -0.23 9.41
C SER A 41 -18.63 0.37 8.17
N PHE A 42 -17.37 0.78 8.26
CA PHE A 42 -16.62 1.32 7.12
C PHE A 42 -16.31 0.25 6.08
N LEU A 43 -16.11 -1.01 6.49
CA LEU A 43 -15.75 -2.09 5.57
C LEU A 43 -16.86 -2.37 4.55
N ILE A 44 -18.12 -2.17 4.91
CA ILE A 44 -19.28 -2.42 4.04
C ILE A 44 -19.22 -1.55 2.77
N PRO A 45 -19.29 -0.19 2.85
CA PRO A 45 -19.19 0.64 1.67
C PRO A 45 -17.82 0.50 0.97
N TRP A 46 -16.74 0.22 1.71
CA TRP A 46 -15.42 0.03 1.11
C TRP A 46 -15.36 -1.18 0.18
N VAL A 47 -15.98 -2.30 0.57
CA VAL A 47 -16.13 -3.49 -0.27
C VAL A 47 -17.11 -3.23 -1.41
N ILE A 48 -18.21 -2.51 -1.19
CA ILE A 48 -19.13 -2.13 -2.27
C ILE A 48 -18.39 -1.33 -3.36
N PHE A 49 -17.60 -0.32 -2.97
CA PHE A 49 -16.83 0.48 -3.92
C PHE A 49 -15.68 -0.29 -4.57
N LEU A 50 -15.15 -1.34 -3.95
CA LEU A 50 -14.23 -2.25 -4.65
C LEU A 50 -14.88 -2.81 -5.93
N PHE A 51 -16.11 -3.32 -5.82
CA PHE A 51 -16.80 -3.96 -6.94
C PHE A 51 -17.47 -2.96 -7.90
N LEU A 52 -17.99 -1.84 -7.41
CA LEU A 52 -18.72 -0.87 -8.23
C LEU A 52 -17.81 0.18 -8.88
N TRP A 53 -16.64 0.45 -8.31
CA TRP A 53 -15.75 1.52 -8.78
C TRP A 53 -14.38 0.98 -9.19
N SER A 54 -13.67 0.37 -8.25
CA SER A 54 -12.25 0.05 -8.44
C SER A 54 -12.04 -1.06 -9.48
N ILE A 55 -12.69 -2.21 -9.34
CA ILE A 55 -12.55 -3.32 -10.29
C ILE A 55 -12.97 -2.93 -11.72
N PRO A 56 -14.13 -2.27 -11.95
CA PRO A 56 -14.50 -1.79 -13.28
C PRO A 56 -13.46 -0.86 -13.92
N LEU A 57 -12.89 0.08 -13.15
CA LEU A 57 -11.84 0.96 -13.64
C LEU A 57 -10.55 0.21 -13.95
N LEU A 58 -10.15 -0.75 -13.11
CA LEU A 58 -8.99 -1.62 -13.40
C LEU A 58 -9.19 -2.40 -14.70
N ILE A 59 -10.41 -2.93 -14.95
CA ILE A 59 -10.74 -3.62 -16.21
C ILE A 59 -10.55 -2.68 -17.41
N ILE A 60 -11.01 -1.43 -17.30
CA ILE A 60 -10.84 -0.42 -18.34
C ILE A 60 -9.36 -0.13 -18.59
N GLU A 61 -8.58 0.09 -17.54
CA GLU A 61 -7.14 0.40 -17.67
C GLU A 61 -6.35 -0.78 -18.26
N PHE A 62 -6.59 -2.00 -17.78
CA PHE A 62 -5.98 -3.20 -18.36
C PHE A 62 -6.35 -3.37 -19.84
N THR A 63 -7.62 -3.13 -20.19
CA THR A 63 -8.08 -3.23 -21.59
C THR A 63 -7.39 -2.18 -22.45
N ILE A 64 -7.42 -0.91 -22.04
CA ILE A 64 -6.85 0.20 -22.82
C ILE A 64 -5.34 -0.01 -23.01
N GLY A 65 -4.60 -0.36 -21.95
CA GLY A 65 -3.15 -0.58 -22.06
C GLY A 65 -2.80 -1.75 -22.99
N ARG A 66 -3.52 -2.88 -22.85
CA ARG A 66 -3.31 -4.08 -23.68
C ARG A 66 -3.69 -3.87 -25.14
N GLU A 67 -4.75 -3.13 -25.45
CA GLU A 67 -5.19 -2.91 -26.83
C GLU A 67 -4.39 -1.80 -27.52
N THR A 68 -4.08 -0.71 -26.81
CA THR A 68 -3.38 0.43 -27.42
C THR A 68 -1.88 0.22 -27.52
N ARG A 69 -1.25 -0.47 -26.55
CA ARG A 69 0.21 -0.61 -26.43
C ARG A 69 0.96 0.73 -26.35
N TYR A 70 0.28 1.76 -25.88
CA TYR A 70 0.87 3.07 -25.58
C TYR A 70 0.84 3.30 -24.06
N GLY A 71 1.83 4.06 -23.55
CA GLY A 71 1.74 4.61 -22.19
C GLY A 71 0.58 5.60 -22.05
N THR A 72 0.28 6.01 -20.83
CA THR A 72 -0.94 6.76 -20.44
C THR A 72 -1.33 7.88 -21.42
N VAL A 73 -0.42 8.79 -21.76
CA VAL A 73 -0.71 9.91 -22.69
C VAL A 73 -1.15 9.43 -24.08
N GLY A 74 -0.39 8.50 -24.66
CA GLY A 74 -0.66 7.97 -25.99
C GLY A 74 -1.91 7.09 -26.03
N ALA A 75 -2.19 6.35 -24.94
CA ALA A 75 -3.36 5.49 -24.83
C ALA A 75 -4.66 6.30 -24.89
N PHE A 76 -4.75 7.41 -24.14
CA PHE A 76 -5.90 8.33 -24.23
C PHE A 76 -6.04 8.92 -25.63
N GLY A 77 -4.94 9.33 -26.26
CA GLY A 77 -4.94 9.84 -27.63
C GLY A 77 -5.39 8.81 -28.67
N LYS A 78 -5.03 7.53 -28.49
CA LYS A 78 -5.38 6.43 -29.39
C LYS A 78 -6.83 5.99 -29.19
N PHE A 79 -7.31 5.93 -27.95
CA PHE A 79 -8.63 5.41 -27.60
C PHE A 79 -9.75 6.45 -27.75
N LEU A 80 -9.53 7.70 -27.31
CA LEU A 80 -10.53 8.79 -27.36
C LEU A 80 -10.30 9.76 -28.53
N GLY A 81 -9.10 9.78 -29.10
CA GLY A 81 -8.69 10.68 -30.18
C GLY A 81 -7.62 11.70 -29.74
N LYS A 82 -6.81 12.18 -30.69
CA LYS A 82 -5.63 13.02 -30.43
C LYS A 82 -5.89 14.25 -29.55
N LYS A 83 -7.09 14.84 -29.65
CA LYS A 83 -7.51 16.01 -28.85
C LYS A 83 -7.64 15.73 -27.35
N PHE A 84 -7.70 14.46 -26.92
CA PHE A 84 -7.83 14.05 -25.51
C PHE A 84 -6.52 13.55 -24.90
N THR A 85 -5.39 13.69 -25.60
CA THR A 85 -4.05 13.38 -25.06
C THR A 85 -3.74 14.12 -23.76
N TRP A 86 -4.28 15.33 -23.59
CA TRP A 86 -4.13 16.11 -22.36
C TRP A 86 -4.69 15.39 -21.12
N MET A 87 -5.72 14.55 -21.26
CA MET A 87 -6.28 13.79 -20.13
C MET A 87 -5.27 12.78 -19.62
N GLY A 88 -4.61 12.06 -20.52
CA GLY A 88 -3.54 11.13 -20.17
C GLY A 88 -2.31 11.85 -19.62
N ALA A 89 -2.00 13.06 -20.12
CA ALA A 89 -0.93 13.90 -19.57
C ALA A 89 -1.24 14.39 -18.15
N PHE A 90 -2.49 14.76 -17.88
CA PHE A 90 -2.95 15.12 -16.54
C PHE A 90 -2.85 13.94 -15.57
N VAL A 91 -3.30 12.75 -15.98
CA VAL A 91 -3.16 11.52 -15.17
C VAL A 91 -1.69 11.22 -14.88
N GLY A 92 -0.81 11.32 -15.89
CA GLY A 92 0.63 11.13 -15.73
C GLY A 92 1.29 12.18 -14.82
N PHE A 93 0.84 13.43 -14.86
CA PHE A 93 1.29 14.48 -13.96
C PHE A 93 0.88 14.19 -12.51
N CYS A 94 -0.37 13.79 -12.28
CA CYS A 94 -0.86 13.43 -10.94
C CYS A 94 -0.06 12.27 -10.33
N THR A 95 0.23 11.22 -11.10
CA THR A 95 1.07 10.10 -10.63
C THR A 95 2.51 10.52 -10.35
N MET A 96 3.10 11.36 -11.19
CA MET A 96 4.42 11.95 -10.93
C MET A 96 4.43 12.80 -9.64
N ALA A 97 3.37 13.59 -9.40
CA ALA A 97 3.27 14.39 -8.18
C ALA A 97 3.15 13.53 -6.92
N ILE A 98 2.48 12.37 -7.00
CA ILE A 98 2.43 11.40 -5.91
C ILE A 98 3.82 10.84 -5.59
N MET A 99 4.62 10.55 -6.62
CA MET A 99 5.99 10.05 -6.46
C MET A 99 6.88 11.01 -5.66
N PHE A 100 6.69 12.33 -5.79
CA PHE A 100 7.50 13.34 -5.09
C PHE A 100 7.48 13.17 -3.57
N TYR A 101 6.33 12.87 -2.97
CA TYR A 101 6.27 12.63 -1.54
C TYR A 101 6.43 11.13 -1.20
N TYR A 102 5.94 10.22 -2.06
CA TYR A 102 5.97 8.78 -1.77
C TYR A 102 7.41 8.23 -1.68
N SER A 103 8.32 8.74 -2.50
CA SER A 103 9.76 8.42 -2.44
C SER A 103 10.41 8.84 -1.12
N VAL A 104 9.95 9.93 -0.49
CA VAL A 104 10.38 10.34 0.84
C VAL A 104 9.87 9.36 1.90
N VAL A 105 8.61 8.93 1.79
CA VAL A 105 8.01 7.91 2.68
C VAL A 105 8.78 6.58 2.60
N MET A 106 9.18 6.14 1.40
CA MET A 106 10.04 4.97 1.24
C MET A 106 11.37 5.14 2.00
N GLY A 107 11.98 6.33 1.95
CA GLY A 107 13.16 6.66 2.75
C GLY A 107 12.93 6.50 4.26
N TRP A 108 11.78 6.93 4.77
CA TRP A 108 11.41 6.72 6.19
C TRP A 108 11.30 5.25 6.55
N CYS A 109 10.68 4.44 5.66
CA CYS A 109 10.57 2.99 5.85
C CYS A 109 11.95 2.33 5.93
N LEU A 110 12.89 2.73 5.07
CA LEU A 110 14.27 2.24 5.10
C LEU A 110 15.02 2.65 6.38
N LYS A 111 14.87 3.91 6.83
CA LYS A 111 15.49 4.38 8.07
C LYS A 111 15.05 3.54 9.27
N TYR A 112 13.75 3.31 9.40
CA TYR A 112 13.19 2.53 10.50
C TYR A 112 13.54 1.05 10.39
N LEU A 113 13.59 0.48 9.18
CA LEU A 113 14.07 -0.88 8.97
C LEU A 113 15.54 -1.04 9.40
N VAL A 114 16.43 -0.12 9.00
CA VAL A 114 17.84 -0.15 9.40
C VAL A 114 17.99 0.00 10.92
N ALA A 115 17.22 0.90 11.53
CA ALA A 115 17.22 1.07 12.98
C ALA A 115 16.72 -0.19 13.71
N ALA A 116 15.68 -0.85 13.20
CA ALA A 116 15.15 -2.09 13.79
C ALA A 116 16.16 -3.25 13.65
N LEU A 117 16.79 -3.40 12.48
CA LEU A 117 17.80 -4.44 12.23
C LEU A 117 19.08 -4.25 13.06
N SER A 118 19.45 -3.01 13.35
CA SER A 118 20.62 -2.70 14.20
C SER A 118 20.34 -2.82 15.70
N GLY A 119 19.09 -3.08 16.09
CA GLY A 119 18.70 -3.11 17.51
C GLY A 119 18.80 -1.75 18.19
N ASN A 120 18.64 -0.65 17.44
CA ASN A 120 18.75 0.70 17.97
C ASN A 120 17.63 0.97 18.99
N THR A 121 18.00 1.06 20.27
CA THR A 121 17.07 1.29 21.38
C THR A 121 16.40 2.66 21.33
N GLY A 122 16.95 3.63 20.58
CA GLY A 122 16.33 4.93 20.37
C GLY A 122 14.96 4.85 19.70
N LEU A 123 14.62 3.74 19.03
CA LEU A 123 13.27 3.50 18.50
C LEU A 123 12.18 3.47 19.59
N PHE A 124 12.55 3.18 20.83
CA PHE A 124 11.64 3.17 21.97
C PHE A 124 11.33 4.60 22.46
N GLU A 125 12.26 5.54 22.31
CA GLU A 125 12.02 6.99 22.47
C GLU A 125 11.40 7.58 21.18
N SER A 126 10.30 6.98 20.74
CA SER A 126 9.83 7.05 19.36
C SER A 126 9.56 8.48 18.83
N GLN A 127 9.09 9.39 19.69
CA GLN A 127 8.90 10.81 19.34
C GLN A 127 10.24 11.53 19.11
N ALA A 128 11.17 11.42 20.05
CA ALA A 128 12.49 12.04 19.95
C ALA A 128 13.29 11.47 18.77
N PHE A 129 13.16 10.16 18.53
CA PHE A 129 13.76 9.51 17.37
C PHE A 129 13.20 10.06 16.05
N TRP A 130 11.89 10.20 15.94
CA TRP A 130 11.24 10.77 14.75
C TRP A 130 11.68 12.23 14.51
N GLU A 131 11.69 13.06 15.55
CA GLU A 131 12.10 14.47 15.45
C GLU A 131 13.58 14.62 15.11
N SER A 132 14.47 13.89 15.79
CA SER A 132 15.90 13.91 15.50
C SER A 132 16.23 13.44 14.08
N PHE A 133 15.45 12.50 13.54
CA PHE A 133 15.56 12.09 12.15
C PHE A 133 15.06 13.19 11.21
N THR A 134 13.80 13.61 11.34
CA THR A 134 13.13 14.51 10.40
C THR A 134 13.71 15.92 10.34
N THR A 135 14.30 16.40 11.42
CA THR A 135 14.94 17.73 11.48
C THR A 135 16.41 17.73 11.04
N SER A 136 17.00 16.54 10.82
CA SER A 136 18.37 16.38 10.35
C SER A 136 18.46 16.29 8.82
N TYR A 137 19.67 16.09 8.29
CA TYR A 137 19.90 15.77 6.87
C TYR A 137 19.74 14.28 6.52
N GLN A 138 19.51 13.40 7.51
CA GLN A 138 19.33 11.97 7.26
C GLN A 138 18.17 11.64 6.31
N PRO A 139 16.99 12.31 6.35
CA PRO A 139 15.90 12.05 5.43
C PRO A 139 16.29 12.22 3.96
N VAL A 140 17.17 13.19 3.66
CA VAL A 140 17.70 13.40 2.30
C VAL A 140 18.53 12.19 1.86
N GLY A 141 19.42 11.68 2.72
CA GLY A 141 20.22 10.50 2.42
C GLY A 141 19.38 9.24 2.18
N PHE A 142 18.35 9.01 3.02
CA PHE A 142 17.44 7.88 2.84
C PHE A 142 16.50 8.04 1.64
N HIS A 143 16.11 9.26 1.29
CA HIS A 143 15.37 9.55 0.06
C HIS A 143 16.23 9.26 -1.18
N LEU A 144 17.49 9.69 -1.21
CA LEU A 144 18.42 9.36 -2.30
C LEU A 144 18.62 7.84 -2.43
N LEU A 145 18.73 7.13 -1.30
CA LEU A 145 18.77 5.67 -1.30
C LEU A 145 17.50 5.05 -1.90
N ALA A 146 16.32 5.51 -1.48
CA ALA A 146 15.04 5.03 -2.02
C ALA A 146 14.94 5.25 -3.54
N MET A 147 15.28 6.45 -4.02
CA MET A 147 15.30 6.76 -5.46
C MET A 147 16.30 5.91 -6.22
N THR A 148 17.48 5.67 -5.64
CA THR A 148 18.51 4.82 -6.24
C THR A 148 18.04 3.37 -6.38
N LEU A 149 17.39 2.82 -5.35
CA LEU A 149 16.82 1.47 -5.40
C LEU A 149 15.73 1.36 -6.47
N GLY A 150 14.78 2.31 -6.50
CA GLY A 150 13.74 2.35 -7.53
C GLY A 150 14.33 2.47 -8.94
N PHE A 151 15.27 3.38 -9.14
CA PHE A 151 15.97 3.58 -10.40
C PHE A 151 16.65 2.30 -10.88
N PHE A 152 17.39 1.59 -10.02
CA PHE A 152 18.07 0.34 -10.43
C PHE A 152 17.11 -0.77 -10.84
N VAL A 153 15.91 -0.84 -10.24
CA VAL A 153 14.89 -1.80 -10.66
C VAL A 153 14.33 -1.41 -12.03
N ILE A 154 13.94 -0.15 -12.22
CA ILE A 154 13.36 0.34 -13.48
C ILE A 154 14.39 0.26 -14.62
N TYR A 155 15.66 0.58 -14.35
CA TYR A 155 16.76 0.51 -15.32
C TYR A 155 16.94 -0.90 -15.91
N LYS A 156 16.62 -1.95 -15.15
CA LYS A 156 16.67 -3.35 -15.61
C LYS A 156 15.47 -3.75 -16.48
N GLY A 157 14.50 -2.87 -16.71
CA GLY A 157 13.34 -3.12 -17.56
C GLY A 157 12.23 -3.92 -16.86
N VAL A 158 11.24 -4.35 -17.64
CA VAL A 158 10.01 -4.95 -17.10
C VAL A 158 10.27 -6.35 -16.54
N VAL A 159 10.98 -7.20 -17.27
CA VAL A 159 11.18 -8.61 -16.86
C VAL A 159 12.31 -8.74 -15.84
N ALA A 160 13.48 -8.21 -16.16
CA ALA A 160 14.66 -8.37 -15.30
C ALA A 160 14.65 -7.42 -14.08
N GLY A 161 13.83 -6.37 -14.11
CA GLY A 161 13.60 -5.42 -13.03
C GLY A 161 12.29 -5.65 -12.31
N ILE A 162 11.21 -5.06 -12.84
CA ILE A 162 9.89 -4.94 -12.17
C ILE A 162 9.32 -6.31 -11.79
N GLU A 163 9.28 -7.25 -12.74
CA GLU A 163 8.72 -8.60 -12.51
C GLU A 163 9.56 -9.37 -11.48
N ARG A 164 10.89 -9.34 -11.63
CA ARG A 164 11.79 -10.05 -10.71
C ARG A 164 11.73 -9.50 -9.28
N ALA A 165 11.63 -8.18 -9.14
CA ALA A 165 11.47 -7.52 -7.84
C ALA A 165 10.13 -7.93 -7.19
N ASN A 166 9.02 -7.81 -7.92
CA ASN A 166 7.70 -8.10 -7.37
C ASN A 166 7.45 -9.60 -7.11
N LYS A 167 8.12 -10.50 -7.84
CA LYS A 167 8.16 -11.95 -7.52
C LYS A 167 8.73 -12.26 -6.14
N ILE A 168 9.51 -11.35 -5.56
CA ILE A 168 10.10 -11.49 -4.23
C ILE A 168 9.34 -10.63 -3.22
N LEU A 169 9.19 -9.33 -3.50
CA LEU A 169 8.64 -8.35 -2.57
C LEU A 169 7.21 -8.67 -2.16
N ILE A 170 6.35 -9.11 -3.09
CA ILE A 170 4.93 -9.31 -2.81
C ILE A 170 4.67 -10.59 -2.01
N PRO A 171 5.19 -11.77 -2.38
CA PRO A 171 5.08 -12.94 -1.51
C PRO A 171 5.69 -12.68 -0.12
N LEU A 172 6.86 -12.05 -0.05
CA LEU A 172 7.50 -11.67 1.21
C LEU A 172 6.58 -10.79 2.05
N LEU A 173 6.01 -9.74 1.47
CA LEU A 173 5.08 -8.84 2.14
C LEU A 173 3.89 -9.59 2.77
N PHE A 174 3.19 -10.41 1.98
CA PHE A 174 2.04 -11.17 2.48
C PHE A 174 2.44 -12.16 3.59
N SER A 175 3.59 -12.82 3.46
CA SER A 175 4.10 -13.72 4.49
C SER A 175 4.42 -12.98 5.80
N LEU A 176 5.05 -11.80 5.71
CA LEU A 176 5.39 -10.99 6.89
C LEU A 176 4.13 -10.43 7.57
N LEU A 177 3.16 -9.95 6.79
CA LEU A 177 1.87 -9.49 7.34
C LEU A 177 1.10 -10.64 7.99
N LEU A 178 1.09 -11.83 7.39
CA LEU A 178 0.44 -13.00 7.99
C LEU A 178 1.12 -13.41 9.30
N LEU A 179 2.45 -13.46 9.32
CA LEU A 179 3.22 -13.75 10.53
C LEU A 179 2.93 -12.74 11.65
N ALA A 180 2.93 -11.45 11.32
CA ALA A 180 2.60 -10.40 12.28
C ALA A 180 1.14 -10.48 12.74
N ALA A 181 0.20 -10.83 11.85
CA ALA A 181 -1.21 -10.95 12.19
C ALA A 181 -1.44 -12.12 13.16
N VAL A 182 -0.83 -13.29 12.90
CA VAL A 182 -0.89 -14.43 13.82
C VAL A 182 -0.39 -14.01 15.21
N ARG A 183 0.72 -13.27 15.28
CA ARG A 183 1.20 -12.76 16.57
C ARG A 183 0.21 -11.79 17.22
N ALA A 184 -0.29 -10.81 16.49
CA ALA A 184 -1.24 -9.82 17.00
C ALA A 184 -2.48 -10.48 17.59
N LEU A 185 -2.99 -11.54 16.95
CA LEU A 185 -4.17 -12.28 17.39
C LEU A 185 -3.94 -13.15 18.63
N THR A 186 -2.69 -13.52 18.93
CA THR A 186 -2.33 -14.26 20.15
C THR A 186 -2.15 -13.37 21.38
N LEU A 187 -2.23 -12.04 21.24
CA LEU A 187 -2.11 -11.13 22.38
C LEU A 187 -3.36 -11.17 23.26
N PRO A 188 -3.21 -11.07 24.59
CA PRO A 188 -4.36 -10.94 25.48
C PRO A 188 -5.11 -9.63 25.17
N GLY A 189 -6.42 -9.71 24.94
CA GLY A 189 -7.24 -8.55 24.57
C GLY A 189 -7.33 -8.27 23.06
N ALA A 190 -6.64 -9.04 22.20
CA ALA A 190 -6.69 -8.90 20.74
C ALA A 190 -8.11 -8.95 20.16
N MET A 191 -9.01 -9.72 20.79
CA MET A 191 -10.42 -9.83 20.38
C MET A 191 -11.15 -8.50 20.37
N SER A 192 -10.80 -7.56 21.26
CA SER A 192 -11.41 -6.22 21.26
C SER A 192 -11.10 -5.47 19.97
N GLY A 193 -9.86 -5.58 19.47
CA GLY A 193 -9.47 -4.99 18.18
C GLY A 193 -10.12 -5.67 16.98
N LEU A 194 -10.33 -6.99 17.05
CA LEU A 194 -11.08 -7.73 16.02
C LEU A 194 -12.56 -7.35 15.99
N ASN A 195 -13.21 -7.28 17.15
CA ASN A 195 -14.60 -6.85 17.25
C ASN A 195 -14.73 -5.43 16.71
N TYR A 196 -13.80 -4.53 17.06
CA TYR A 196 -13.79 -3.19 16.50
C TYR A 196 -13.63 -3.17 14.97
N LEU A 197 -12.80 -4.06 14.41
CA LEU A 197 -12.58 -4.16 12.96
C LEU A 197 -13.77 -4.77 12.21
N PHE A 198 -14.46 -5.77 12.78
CA PHE A 198 -15.42 -6.60 12.04
C PHE A 198 -16.87 -6.50 12.51
N GLU A 199 -17.15 -5.96 13.69
CA GLU A 199 -18.51 -5.79 14.20
C GLU A 199 -19.08 -4.45 13.71
N PRO A 200 -20.06 -4.46 12.77
CA PRO A 200 -20.56 -3.22 12.20
C PRO A 200 -21.63 -2.61 13.10
N ASN A 201 -21.46 -1.33 13.43
CA ASN A 201 -22.54 -0.49 13.92
C ASN A 201 -23.36 0.06 12.74
N LEU A 202 -24.53 -0.53 12.48
CA LEU A 202 -25.37 -0.14 11.34
C LEU A 202 -25.82 1.32 11.38
N ALA A 203 -25.91 1.95 12.55
CA ALA A 203 -26.24 3.37 12.65
C ALA A 203 -25.15 4.27 12.02
N ALA A 204 -23.88 3.83 12.03
CA ALA A 204 -22.79 4.56 11.40
C ALA A 204 -22.87 4.58 9.86
N LEU A 205 -23.68 3.70 9.25
CA LEU A 205 -23.94 3.71 7.81
C LEU A 205 -24.84 4.87 7.37
N LEU A 206 -25.60 5.47 8.29
CA LEU A 206 -26.40 6.67 8.03
C LEU A 206 -25.54 7.93 7.85
N ASN A 207 -24.28 7.88 8.27
CA ASN A 207 -23.35 8.99 8.10
C ASN A 207 -22.74 8.95 6.69
N TYR A 208 -23.03 9.96 5.87
CA TYR A 208 -22.50 10.07 4.50
C TYR A 208 -20.96 10.11 4.46
N ARG A 209 -20.30 10.56 5.53
CA ARG A 209 -18.83 10.62 5.62
C ARG A 209 -18.21 9.23 5.58
N THR A 210 -18.84 8.22 6.18
CA THR A 210 -18.39 6.82 6.13
C THR A 210 -18.29 6.34 4.69
N TRP A 211 -19.28 6.67 3.85
CA TRP A 211 -19.29 6.31 2.43
C TRP A 211 -18.26 7.09 1.62
N LEU A 212 -18.12 8.40 1.87
CA LEU A 212 -17.15 9.24 1.18
C LEU A 212 -15.71 8.79 1.45
N GLU A 213 -15.39 8.50 2.71
CA GLU A 213 -14.07 8.00 3.10
C GLU A 213 -13.83 6.60 2.55
N ALA A 214 -14.85 5.73 2.51
CA ALA A 214 -14.74 4.39 1.95
C ALA A 214 -14.47 4.40 0.44
N LEU A 215 -15.16 5.27 -0.31
CA LEU A 215 -14.89 5.47 -1.74
C LEU A 215 -13.46 6.00 -1.94
N SER A 216 -13.09 7.03 -1.18
CA SER A 216 -11.77 7.67 -1.26
C SER A 216 -10.65 6.67 -0.93
N GLN A 217 -10.84 5.83 0.08
CA GLN A 217 -9.90 4.76 0.44
C GLN A 217 -9.85 3.66 -0.64
N SER A 218 -10.97 3.27 -1.24
CA SER A 218 -10.99 2.25 -2.29
C SER A 218 -10.27 2.73 -3.57
N ALA A 219 -10.57 3.95 -4.01
CA ALA A 219 -9.93 4.58 -5.17
C ALA A 219 -8.43 4.78 -4.94
N TRP A 220 -8.04 5.29 -3.76
CA TRP A 220 -6.64 5.51 -3.42
C TRP A 220 -5.85 4.19 -3.28
N SER A 221 -6.44 3.17 -2.65
CA SER A 221 -5.75 1.93 -2.35
C SER A 221 -5.50 1.08 -3.58
N THR A 222 -6.42 1.04 -4.54
CA THR A 222 -6.26 0.18 -5.72
C THR A 222 -5.44 0.83 -6.84
N GLY A 223 -5.22 2.15 -6.78
CA GLY A 223 -4.59 2.91 -7.87
C GLY A 223 -5.46 3.00 -9.13
N ALA A 224 -6.76 2.71 -9.02
CA ALA A 224 -7.66 2.69 -10.16
C ALA A 224 -7.82 4.08 -10.78
N GLY A 225 -7.55 4.19 -12.08
CA GLY A 225 -7.64 5.44 -12.84
C GLY A 225 -6.36 6.29 -12.79
N TRP A 226 -5.27 5.78 -12.23
CA TRP A 226 -3.99 6.49 -12.14
C TRP A 226 -3.08 6.27 -13.35
N GLY A 227 -3.46 5.42 -14.30
CA GLY A 227 -2.67 5.10 -15.49
C GLY A 227 -1.52 4.12 -15.24
N LEU A 228 -1.32 3.67 -13.99
CA LEU A 228 -0.26 2.74 -13.62
C LEU A 228 -0.56 1.33 -14.17
N ILE A 229 -1.76 0.80 -13.93
CA ILE A 229 -2.21 -0.48 -14.51
C ILE A 229 -2.24 -0.43 -16.02
N LEU A 230 -2.70 0.69 -16.59
CA LEU A 230 -2.67 0.90 -18.03
C LEU A 230 -1.24 0.75 -18.56
N THR A 231 -0.26 1.35 -17.90
CA THR A 231 1.16 1.27 -18.28
C THR A 231 1.68 -0.16 -18.18
N TYR A 232 1.37 -0.90 -17.11
CA TYR A 232 1.75 -2.32 -17.02
C TYR A 232 1.05 -3.20 -18.06
N ALA A 233 -0.20 -2.90 -18.39
CA ALA A 233 -0.97 -3.65 -19.39
C ALA A 233 -0.41 -3.52 -20.81
N VAL A 234 0.41 -2.49 -21.09
CA VAL A 234 1.20 -2.41 -22.35
C VAL A 234 2.09 -3.63 -22.54
N TYR A 235 2.52 -4.29 -21.46
CA TYR A 235 3.41 -5.46 -21.46
C TYR A 235 2.67 -6.79 -21.19
N MET A 236 1.33 -6.78 -21.16
CA MET A 236 0.48 -7.96 -20.94
C MET A 236 0.30 -8.79 -22.22
N LYS A 237 0.37 -10.12 -22.16
CA LYS A 237 0.11 -10.98 -23.35
C LYS A 237 -1.35 -10.92 -23.78
N LYS A 238 -1.63 -11.17 -25.08
CA LYS A 238 -3.00 -11.04 -25.62
C LYS A 238 -3.96 -12.09 -25.06
N GLU A 239 -3.46 -13.31 -24.81
CA GLU A 239 -4.26 -14.41 -24.26
C GLU A 239 -4.64 -14.24 -22.78
N GLU A 240 -4.08 -13.26 -22.07
CA GLU A 240 -4.37 -13.08 -20.66
C GLU A 240 -5.72 -12.39 -20.43
N GLY A 241 -6.51 -12.92 -19.49
CA GLY A 241 -7.83 -12.41 -19.14
C GLY A 241 -7.78 -11.15 -18.28
N VAL A 242 -8.19 -10.02 -18.86
CA VAL A 242 -8.29 -8.70 -18.20
C VAL A 242 -9.20 -8.74 -16.97
N VAL A 243 -10.40 -9.33 -17.11
CA VAL A 243 -11.40 -9.36 -16.02
C VAL A 243 -10.85 -10.08 -14.80
N LEU A 244 -10.39 -11.32 -14.98
CA LEU A 244 -9.87 -12.12 -13.87
C LEU A 244 -8.64 -11.47 -13.22
N ASN A 245 -7.73 -10.89 -14.00
CA ASN A 245 -6.58 -10.18 -13.46
C ASN A 245 -6.97 -8.93 -12.65
N SER A 246 -8.01 -8.21 -13.07
CA SER A 246 -8.54 -7.04 -12.35
C SER A 246 -9.16 -7.43 -11.01
N PHE A 247 -9.92 -8.54 -10.97
CA PHE A 247 -10.45 -9.09 -9.72
C PHE A 247 -9.34 -9.52 -8.76
N ILE A 248 -8.31 -10.23 -9.26
CA ILE A 248 -7.19 -10.67 -8.42
C ILE A 248 -6.43 -9.46 -7.86
N ALA A 249 -6.17 -8.43 -8.69
CA ALA A 249 -5.49 -7.22 -8.24
C ALA A 249 -6.30 -6.47 -7.16
N GLY A 250 -7.59 -6.24 -7.40
CA GLY A 250 -8.46 -5.53 -6.46
C GLY A 250 -8.69 -6.29 -5.15
N LEU A 251 -8.96 -7.60 -5.22
CA LEU A 251 -9.13 -8.43 -4.03
C LEU A 251 -7.83 -8.58 -3.25
N GLY A 252 -6.71 -8.85 -3.94
CA GLY A 252 -5.40 -8.96 -3.28
C GLY A 252 -4.99 -7.67 -2.58
N ASN A 253 -5.28 -6.51 -3.18
CA ASN A 253 -5.11 -5.22 -2.51
C ASN A 253 -5.89 -5.13 -1.19
N ASN A 254 -7.18 -5.48 -1.22
CA ASN A 254 -8.03 -5.42 -0.03
C ASN A 254 -7.60 -6.47 1.01
N THR A 255 -7.14 -7.64 0.60
CA THR A 255 -6.59 -8.66 1.50
C THR A 255 -5.37 -8.12 2.25
N ALA A 256 -4.44 -7.45 1.58
CA ALA A 256 -3.28 -6.84 2.24
C ALA A 256 -3.69 -5.77 3.26
N SER A 257 -4.66 -4.91 2.91
CA SER A 257 -5.23 -3.91 3.81
C SER A 257 -5.87 -4.55 5.06
N LEU A 258 -6.66 -5.61 4.89
CA LEU A 258 -7.27 -6.34 5.99
C LEU A 258 -6.24 -7.03 6.87
N LEU A 259 -5.22 -7.68 6.28
CA LEU A 259 -4.11 -8.27 7.04
C LEU A 259 -3.40 -7.22 7.88
N ALA A 260 -3.08 -6.05 7.30
CA ALA A 260 -2.44 -4.98 8.05
C ALA A 260 -3.34 -4.41 9.17
N ALA A 261 -4.65 -4.29 8.95
CA ALA A 261 -5.59 -3.89 9.99
C ALA A 261 -5.66 -4.94 11.12
N MET A 262 -5.60 -6.24 10.80
CA MET A 262 -5.54 -7.32 11.78
C MET A 262 -4.19 -7.41 12.50
N VAL A 263 -3.12 -6.81 11.96
CA VAL A 263 -1.88 -6.58 12.72
C VAL A 263 -2.09 -5.42 13.68
N ILE A 264 -2.56 -4.27 13.19
CA ILE A 264 -2.49 -3.00 13.93
C ILE A 264 -3.60 -2.89 15.00
N LEU A 265 -4.86 -3.14 14.66
CA LEU A 265 -5.98 -2.94 15.59
C LEU A 265 -5.91 -3.91 16.78
N PRO A 266 -5.78 -5.24 16.58
CA PRO A 266 -5.63 -6.16 17.70
C PRO A 266 -4.42 -5.83 18.59
N THR A 267 -3.27 -5.46 18.03
CA THR A 267 -2.08 -5.09 18.80
C THR A 267 -2.32 -3.83 19.64
N ILE A 268 -2.91 -2.78 19.04
CA ILE A 268 -3.20 -1.53 19.76
C ILE A 268 -4.16 -1.76 20.92
N PHE A 269 -5.26 -2.47 20.69
CA PHE A 269 -6.28 -2.70 21.72
C PHE A 269 -5.86 -3.72 22.79
N ALA A 270 -4.89 -4.59 22.48
CA ALA A 270 -4.30 -5.50 23.45
C ALA A 270 -3.32 -4.81 24.41
N ILE A 271 -2.61 -3.79 23.94
CA ILE A 271 -1.52 -3.14 24.68
C ILE A 271 -1.98 -1.84 25.35
N LEU A 272 -2.84 -1.06 24.69
CA LEU A 272 -3.26 0.25 25.16
C LEU A 272 -4.71 0.25 25.66
N PRO A 273 -5.04 1.05 26.69
CA PRO A 273 -6.42 1.37 27.04
C PRO A 273 -7.15 2.02 25.85
N TYR A 274 -8.48 1.86 25.80
CA TYR A 274 -9.33 2.31 24.68
C TYR A 274 -9.07 3.77 24.28
N ASP A 275 -9.04 4.70 25.24
CA ASP A 275 -8.85 6.13 24.93
C ASP A 275 -7.45 6.45 24.37
N GLU A 276 -6.43 5.72 24.79
CA GLU A 276 -5.08 5.86 24.24
C GLU A 276 -4.96 5.20 22.87
N ALA A 277 -5.60 4.04 22.67
CA ALA A 277 -5.74 3.40 21.37
C ALA A 277 -6.40 4.33 20.33
N MET A 278 -7.50 4.98 20.69
CA MET A 278 -8.19 5.93 19.80
C MET A 278 -7.31 7.15 19.49
N ARG A 279 -6.56 7.68 20.47
CA ARG A 279 -5.59 8.77 20.24
C ARG A 279 -4.44 8.34 19.33
N ALA A 280 -3.92 7.13 19.50
CA ALA A 280 -2.88 6.56 18.65
C ALA A 280 -3.36 6.50 17.19
N MET A 281 -4.56 6.00 16.96
CA MET A 281 -5.17 5.97 15.62
C MET A 281 -5.51 7.38 15.11
N ALA A 282 -5.74 8.38 15.97
CA ALA A 282 -5.94 9.76 15.55
C ALA A 282 -4.66 10.51 15.14
N SER A 283 -3.47 9.97 15.42
CA SER A 283 -2.17 10.64 15.25
C SER A 283 -1.67 10.81 13.80
N GLY A 284 -2.51 10.50 12.81
CA GLY A 284 -2.13 10.55 11.39
C GLY A 284 -1.24 9.37 10.97
N ASN A 285 -0.83 9.36 9.70
CA ASN A 285 -0.12 8.22 9.11
C ASN A 285 1.31 8.07 9.68
N THR A 286 2.01 9.20 9.85
CA THR A 286 3.36 9.24 10.39
C THR A 286 3.37 8.95 11.90
N GLY A 287 2.46 9.58 12.65
CA GLY A 287 2.33 9.35 14.09
C GLY A 287 2.05 7.89 14.42
N LEU A 288 1.09 7.27 13.74
CA LEU A 288 0.75 5.87 13.99
C LEU A 288 1.97 4.97 13.72
N THR A 289 2.58 5.12 12.55
CA THR A 289 3.57 4.16 12.04
C THR A 289 4.96 4.32 12.66
N PHE A 290 5.39 5.56 12.84
CA PHE A 290 6.78 5.87 13.20
C PHE A 290 6.94 6.28 14.66
N ILE A 291 5.83 6.55 15.37
CA ILE A 291 5.84 6.93 16.78
C ILE A 291 5.12 5.85 17.62
N TRP A 292 3.87 5.51 17.29
CA TRP A 292 3.11 4.56 18.10
C TRP A 292 3.52 3.10 17.91
N ILE A 293 3.70 2.63 16.68
CA ILE A 293 4.05 1.22 16.41
C ILE A 293 5.36 0.79 17.11
N PRO A 294 6.46 1.57 17.10
CA PRO A 294 7.65 1.21 17.86
C PRO A 294 7.38 1.05 19.37
N LYS A 295 6.62 1.99 19.96
CA LYS A 295 6.23 1.97 21.38
C LYS A 295 5.35 0.76 21.73
N LEU A 296 4.46 0.36 20.83
CA LEU A 296 3.63 -0.83 21.00
C LEU A 296 4.47 -2.10 20.99
N PHE A 297 5.40 -2.21 20.04
CA PHE A 297 6.25 -3.39 19.97
C PHE A 297 7.19 -3.51 21.17
N GLU A 298 7.65 -2.42 21.78
CA GLU A 298 8.43 -2.47 23.03
C GLU A 298 7.72 -3.25 24.15
N GLN A 299 6.41 -3.05 24.29
CA GLN A 299 5.60 -3.70 25.34
C GLN A 299 5.20 -5.13 24.98
N MET A 300 5.48 -5.56 23.75
CA MET A 300 5.10 -6.87 23.25
C MET A 300 6.22 -7.89 23.47
N PRO A 301 5.91 -9.12 23.95
CA PRO A 301 6.88 -10.22 23.93
C PRO A 301 7.38 -10.48 22.50
N LEU A 302 8.70 -10.57 22.35
CA LEU A 302 9.42 -10.61 21.06
C LEU A 302 9.24 -9.35 20.20
N GLY A 303 8.96 -8.22 20.84
CA GLY A 303 8.75 -6.91 20.23
C GLY A 303 9.73 -6.52 19.14
N SER A 304 11.03 -6.56 19.45
CA SER A 304 12.09 -6.20 18.50
C SER A 304 12.07 -7.05 17.22
N PHE A 305 11.76 -8.35 17.33
CA PHE A 305 11.64 -9.23 16.16
C PHE A 305 10.45 -8.82 15.29
N PHE A 306 9.27 -8.60 15.89
CA PHE A 306 8.09 -8.19 15.15
C PHE A 306 8.16 -6.76 14.61
N MET A 307 8.97 -5.89 15.23
CA MET A 307 9.31 -4.58 14.70
C MET A 307 10.10 -4.69 13.39
N ILE A 308 11.09 -5.59 13.32
CA ILE A 308 11.82 -5.89 12.08
C ILE A 308 10.84 -6.43 11.02
N VAL A 309 9.99 -7.40 11.39
CA VAL A 309 8.98 -7.98 10.48
C VAL A 309 8.07 -6.88 9.91
N PHE A 310 7.57 -5.98 10.75
CA PHE A 310 6.67 -4.90 10.34
C PHE A 310 7.35 -3.88 9.42
N PHE A 311 8.52 -3.36 9.79
CA PHE A 311 9.21 -2.38 8.95
C PHE A 311 9.78 -3.01 7.66
N LEU A 312 10.09 -4.31 7.66
CA LEU A 312 10.45 -5.03 6.45
C LEU A 312 9.25 -5.19 5.52
N ALA A 313 8.07 -5.51 6.05
CA ALA A 313 6.83 -5.53 5.29
C ALA A 313 6.53 -4.14 4.71
N LEU A 314 6.59 -3.09 5.54
CA LEU A 314 6.34 -1.72 5.12
C LEU A 314 7.33 -1.25 4.04
N ALA A 315 8.62 -1.52 4.19
CA ALA A 315 9.64 -1.19 3.19
C ALA A 315 9.47 -2.00 1.90
N SER A 316 9.04 -3.27 1.98
CA SER A 316 8.76 -4.09 0.79
C SER A 316 7.58 -3.54 -0.01
N ALA A 317 6.49 -3.18 0.67
CA ALA A 317 5.32 -2.54 0.06
C ALA A 317 5.65 -1.15 -0.51
N ALA A 318 6.43 -0.35 0.23
CA ALA A 318 6.86 0.95 -0.23
C ALA A 318 7.74 0.86 -1.49
N LEU A 319 8.68 -0.08 -1.54
CA LEU A 319 9.54 -0.26 -2.71
C LEU A 319 8.74 -0.76 -3.92
N SER A 320 7.88 -1.77 -3.75
CA SER A 320 7.10 -2.34 -4.85
C SER A 320 6.21 -1.29 -5.52
N SER A 321 5.59 -0.40 -4.75
CA SER A 321 4.76 0.67 -5.30
C SER A 321 5.58 1.83 -5.87
N LEU A 322 6.76 2.13 -5.33
CA LEU A 322 7.63 3.19 -5.87
C LEU A 322 8.20 2.83 -7.25
N ILE A 323 8.38 1.53 -7.52
CA ILE A 323 8.84 1.02 -8.82
C ILE A 323 7.78 1.18 -9.91
N ALA A 324 6.50 1.22 -9.52
CA ALA A 324 5.36 1.30 -10.43
C ALA A 324 5.09 2.73 -10.89
#